data_AF-T1DFS4-F1
#
_entry.id   AF-T1DFS4-F1
#
_cell.length_a   1.000
_cell.length_b   1.000
_cell.length_c   1.000
_cell.angle_alpha   90.00
_cell.angle_beta   90.00
_cell.angle_gamma   90.00
#
_symmetry.space_group_name_H-M   'P 1'
#
loop_
_entity.id
_entity.type
_entity.pdbx_description
1 polymer ?
#
loop_
_entity_poly.entity_id
_entity_poly.type
_entity_poly.pdbx_seq_one_letter_code
_entity_poly.pdbx_strand_id
1 'polypeptide(L)' 'MDQRCHFHDETIRQKTADGRPFAQYLTQQGIIPGIKVDLGAKPLAGFPGETITEGLDGLRERLIEYRKLGARFAKWRAV' A
#
# COMPACT_ATOMS: atom_id res chain seq x y z
N MET A 1 -21.38 -4.59 -4.89
CA MET A 1 -20.07 -5.27 -5.00
C MET A 1 -19.02 -4.27 -4.54
N ASP A 2 -18.38 -4.49 -3.40
CA ASP A 2 -17.32 -3.59 -2.89
C ASP A 2 -15.98 -3.93 -3.56
N GLN A 3 -15.60 -3.15 -4.57
CA GLN A 3 -14.30 -3.33 -5.24
C GLN A 3 -13.19 -2.70 -4.39
N ARG A 4 -12.12 -3.47 -4.13
CA ARG A 4 -10.94 -3.03 -3.39
C ARG A 4 -9.73 -3.12 -4.30
N CYS A 5 -8.93 -2.06 -4.37
CA CYS A 5 -7.65 -2.04 -5.09
C CYS A 5 -6.53 -1.65 -4.13
N HIS A 6 -5.30 -2.11 -4.36
CA HIS A 6 -4.15 -1.70 -3.57
C HIS A 6 -3.04 -1.15 -4.45
N PHE A 7 -2.30 -0.19 -3.92
CA PHE A 7 -1.27 0.56 -4.63
C PHE A 7 0.13 0.24 -4.15
N HIS A 8 1.12 0.63 -4.96
CA HIS A 8 2.50 0.90 -4.52
C HIS A 8 2.60 2.38 -4.09
N ASP A 9 3.67 2.75 -3.38
CA ASP A 9 3.90 4.13 -2.91
C ASP A 9 3.86 5.16 -4.06
N GLU A 10 4.44 4.81 -5.21
CA GLU A 10 4.40 5.66 -6.39
C GLU A 10 2.96 5.90 -6.86
N THR A 11 2.17 4.83 -6.99
CA THR A 11 0.82 4.90 -7.57
C THR A 11 -0.17 5.68 -6.70
N ILE A 12 -0.07 5.61 -5.37
CA ILE A 12 -0.97 6.37 -4.49
C ILE A 12 -0.74 7.89 -4.58
N ARG A 13 0.43 8.31 -5.08
CA ARG A 13 0.79 9.73 -5.28
C ARG A 13 0.50 10.23 -6.70
N GLN A 14 0.08 9.35 -7.61
CA GLN A 14 -0.23 9.71 -9.00
C GLN A 14 -1.52 10.53 -9.10
N LYS A 15 -1.62 11.28 -10.19
CA LYS A 15 -2.81 12.03 -10.59
C LYS A 15 -3.33 11.49 -11.91
N THR A 16 -4.63 11.62 -12.12
CA THR A 16 -5.27 11.39 -13.42
C THR A 16 -4.85 12.48 -14.43
N ALA A 17 -5.13 12.26 -15.72
CA ALA A 17 -4.80 13.23 -16.78
C ALA A 17 -5.43 14.62 -16.57
N ASP A 18 -6.57 14.68 -15.90
CA ASP A 18 -7.27 15.92 -15.52
C ASP A 18 -6.85 16.45 -14.13
N GLY A 19 -5.76 15.93 -13.56
CA GLY A 19 -5.10 16.50 -12.37
C GLY A 19 -5.67 16.07 -11.02
N ARG A 20 -6.69 15.20 -10.98
CA ARG A 20 -7.26 14.68 -9.73
C ARG A 20 -6.35 13.62 -9.09
N PRO A 21 -6.19 13.57 -7.76
CA PRO A 21 -5.50 12.47 -7.10
C PRO A 21 -6.13 11.12 -7.45
N PHE A 22 -5.32 10.13 -7.84
CA PHE A 22 -5.83 8.86 -8.36
C PHE A 22 -6.68 8.09 -7.33
N ALA A 23 -6.28 8.11 -6.05
CA ALA A 23 -7.06 7.52 -4.96
C ALA A 23 -8.45 8.17 -4.80
N GLN A 24 -8.56 9.48 -5.02
CA GLN A 24 -9.84 10.19 -4.98
C GLN A 24 -10.72 9.79 -6.16
N TYR A 25 -10.15 9.68 -7.35
CA TYR A 25 -10.85 9.22 -8.55
C TYR A 25 -11.45 7.82 -8.33
N LEU A 26 -10.68 6.85 -7.82
CA LEU A 26 -11.19 5.50 -7.54
C LEU A 26 -12.28 5.50 -6.47
N THR A 27 -12.13 6.32 -5.43
CA THR A 27 -13.15 6.48 -4.39
C THR A 27 -14.48 6.97 -4.99
N GLN A 28 -14.44 7.89 -5.96
CA GLN A 28 -15.64 8.37 -6.68
C GLN A 28 -16.32 7.28 -7.51
N GLN A 29 -15.58 6.24 -7.91
CA GLN A 29 -16.11 5.07 -8.61
C GLN A 29 -16.58 3.96 -7.65
N GLY A 30 -16.63 4.22 -6.33
CA GLY A 30 -17.01 3.23 -5.33
C GLY A 30 -15.92 2.20 -5.00
N ILE A 31 -14.68 2.45 -5.44
CA ILE A 31 -13.55 1.56 -5.19
C ILE A 31 -12.80 2.05 -3.95
N ILE A 32 -12.61 1.17 -2.98
CA ILE A 32 -11.89 1.48 -1.75
C ILE A 32 -10.38 1.40 -2.03
N PRO A 33 -9.61 2.49 -1.90
CA PRO A 33 -8.16 2.45 -2.14
C PRO A 33 -7.42 1.88 -0.94
N GLY A 34 -6.41 1.04 -1.21
CA GLY A 34 -5.49 0.50 -0.22
C GLY A 34 -4.03 0.67 -0.61
N ILE A 35 -3.13 0.38 0.31
CA ILE A 35 -1.68 0.58 0.12
C ILE A 35 -0.91 -0.68 0.55
N LYS A 36 0.02 -1.12 -0.30
CA LYS A 36 1.01 -2.14 0.08
C LYS A 36 2.10 -1.46 0.94
N VAL A 37 2.33 -1.97 2.15
CA VAL A 37 3.22 -1.33 3.13
C VAL A 37 4.47 -2.13 3.49
N ASP A 38 4.55 -3.39 3.07
CA ASP A 38 5.76 -4.19 3.20
C ASP A 38 6.85 -3.74 2.20
N LEU A 39 8.11 -3.88 2.62
CA LEU A 39 9.31 -3.61 1.82
C LEU A 39 9.88 -4.89 1.17
N GLY A 40 9.10 -5.97 1.17
CA GLY A 40 9.43 -7.25 0.55
C GLY A 40 9.95 -8.31 1.51
N ALA A 41 9.95 -9.55 1.01
CA ALA A 41 10.46 -10.72 1.71
C ALA A 41 11.98 -10.85 1.53
N LYS A 42 12.69 -11.09 2.63
CA LYS A 42 14.15 -11.28 2.70
C LYS A 42 14.49 -12.66 3.23
N PRO A 43 15.66 -13.22 2.92
CA PRO A 43 16.09 -14.49 3.51
C PRO A 43 16.11 -14.43 5.05
N LEU A 44 15.55 -15.44 5.72
CA LEU A 44 15.57 -15.53 7.17
C LEU A 44 16.91 -16.11 7.64
N ALA A 45 17.62 -15.37 8.51
CA ALA A 45 18.90 -15.80 9.06
C ALA A 45 18.76 -17.09 9.87
N GLY A 46 19.56 -18.11 9.52
CA GLY A 46 19.52 -19.43 10.17
C GLY A 46 18.49 -20.41 9.59
N PHE A 47 17.70 -20.00 8.59
CA PHE A 47 16.62 -20.80 8.02
C PHE A 47 16.68 -20.80 6.49
N PRO A 48 17.52 -21.66 5.87
CA PRO A 48 17.67 -21.71 4.42
C PRO A 48 16.34 -22.01 3.71
N GLY A 49 15.98 -21.18 2.72
CA GLY A 49 14.75 -21.32 1.96
C GLY A 49 13.53 -20.62 2.56
N GLU A 50 13.61 -20.18 3.82
CA GLU A 50 12.55 -19.39 4.46
C GLU A 50 12.80 -17.89 4.33
N THR A 51 11.72 -17.11 4.45
CA THR A 51 11.77 -15.65 4.33
C THR A 51 11.15 -14.93 5.52
N ILE A 52 11.61 -13.70 5.74
CA ILE A 52 11.01 -12.74 6.66
C ILE A 52 10.70 -11.45 5.90
N THR A 53 9.48 -10.97 6.02
CA THR A 53 9.06 -9.72 5.38
C THR A 53 9.47 -8.52 6.22
N GLU A 54 10.07 -7.52 5.58
CA GLU A 54 10.51 -6.28 6.21
C GLU A 54 9.53 -5.12 5.98
N GLY A 55 9.70 -4.04 6.74
CA GLY A 55 8.96 -2.79 6.57
C GLY A 55 8.34 -2.21 7.84
N LEU A 56 8.70 -2.70 9.04
CA LEU A 56 8.15 -2.17 10.28
C LEU A 56 8.73 -0.80 10.66
N ASP A 57 9.98 -0.52 10.30
CA ASP A 57 10.63 0.76 10.59
C ASP A 57 9.91 1.90 9.87
N GLY A 58 9.53 2.94 10.62
CA GLY A 58 8.76 4.09 10.11
C GLY A 58 7.34 3.76 9.63
N LEU A 59 6.82 2.56 9.91
CA LEU A 59 5.50 2.14 9.41
C LEU A 59 4.37 3.05 9.91
N ARG A 60 4.45 3.53 11.16
CA ARG A 60 3.45 4.42 11.75
C ARG A 60 3.31 5.71 10.94
N GLU A 61 4.42 6.36 10.65
CA GLU A 61 4.48 7.64 9.95
C GLU A 61 3.97 7.47 8.51
N ARG A 62 4.38 6.39 7.83
CA ARG A 62 3.87 6.04 6.51
C ARG A 62 2.36 5.81 6.51
N LEU A 63 1.82 5.07 7.49
CA LEU A 63 0.37 4.83 7.59
C LEU A 63 -0.42 6.12 7.79
N ILE A 64 0.08 7.04 8.61
CA ILE A 64 -0.53 8.37 8.80
C ILE A 64 -0.56 9.13 7.47
N GLU A 65 0.54 9.10 6.72
CA GLU A 65 0.63 9.74 5.40
C GLU A 65 -0.33 9.11 4.39
N TYR A 66 -0.31 7.79 4.23
CA TYR A 66 -1.18 7.08 3.30
C TYR A 66 -2.66 7.29 3.60
N ARG A 67 -3.02 7.43 4.88
CA ARG A 67 -4.38 7.77 5.27
C ARG A 67 -4.79 9.15 4.74
N LYS A 68 -3.90 10.15 4.80
CA LYS A 68 -4.10 11.49 4.23
C LYS A 68 -4.23 11.44 2.70
N LEU A 69 -3.46 10.56 2.05
CA LEU A 69 -3.53 10.32 0.60
C LEU A 69 -4.78 9.53 0.15
N GLY A 70 -5.60 9.04 1.08
CA GLY A 70 -6.89 8.42 0.77
C GLY A 70 -6.94 6.91 0.96
N ALA A 71 -5.85 6.25 1.36
CA ALA A 71 -5.88 4.82 1.68
C ALA A 71 -6.85 4.52 2.84
N ARG A 72 -7.55 3.39 2.73
CA ARG A 72 -8.53 2.92 3.72
C ARG A 72 -8.20 1.55 4.30
N PHE A 73 -7.34 0.79 3.64
CA PHE A 73 -6.76 -0.44 4.15
C PHE A 73 -5.29 -0.54 3.74
N ALA A 74 -4.55 -1.41 4.42
CA ALA A 74 -3.17 -1.72 4.11
C ALA A 74 -3.02 -3.21 3.76
N LYS A 75 -2.00 -3.56 2.99
CA LYS A 75 -1.63 -4.92 2.64
C LYS A 75 -0.18 -5.20 3.04
N TRP A 76 0.04 -6.35 3.66
CA TRP A 76 1.34 -6.92 3.98
C TRP A 76 1.40 -8.34 3.41
N ARG A 77 2.48 -8.71 2.73
CA ARG A 77 2.67 -10.08 2.20
C ARG A 77 3.80 -10.80 2.95
N ALA A 78 3.47 -11.89 3.63
CA ALA A 78 4.43 -12.91 4.05
C ALA A 78 4.50 -14.02 3.00
N VAL A 79 5.67 -14.63 2.81
CA VAL A 79 5.93 -15.73 1.86
C VAL A 79 6.55 -16.90 2.61
#